data_AF-B5W9F9-F1
#
_entry.id   AF-B5W9F9-F1
#
_cell.length_a   1.000
_cell.length_b   1.000
_cell.length_c   1.000
_cell.angle_alpha   90.00
_cell.angle_beta   90.00
_cell.angle_gamma   90.00
#
_symmetry.space_group_name_H-M   'P 1'
#
loop_
_entity.id
_entity.type
_entity.pdbx_description
1 polymer ?
#
loop_
_entity_poly.entity_id
_entity_poly.type
_entity_poly.pdbx_seq_one_letter_code
_entity_poly.pdbx_strand_id
1 'polypeptide(L)'
;MGSSILVNLREAFLTAPGFWESCLNPKLGNWCKLVEGIDRSQTDGYSIEGPFVSQIDQSALQVPGLYLYCQKGRRKRGNCDRLYTLFVLEPDGTVKVIHEMKTASRDWAIELWPPIEAYFNSQTQSVEKRRQQLLAEIESLEFQLSQRRSELLALETNYDGE
;
A
#
# COMPACT_ATOMS: atom_id res chain seq x y z
N MET A 1 -7.22 9.29 0.12
CA MET A 1 -6.94 8.68 -1.19
C MET A 1 -5.70 9.34 -1.73
N GLY A 2 -4.62 8.58 -1.97
CA GLY A 2 -3.38 9.13 -2.51
C GLY A 2 -3.59 9.68 -3.92
N SER A 3 -2.82 10.70 -4.29
CA SER A 3 -2.78 11.20 -5.66
C SER A 3 -2.35 10.06 -6.60
N SER A 4 -3.11 9.84 -7.66
CA SER A 4 -2.73 8.85 -8.68
C SER A 4 -1.43 9.25 -9.36
N ILE A 5 -0.61 8.27 -9.70
CA ILE A 5 0.68 8.45 -10.36
C ILE A 5 0.65 7.77 -11.73
N LEU A 6 1.30 8.38 -12.73
CA LEU A 6 1.43 7.78 -14.05
C LEU A 6 2.56 6.75 -14.01
N VAL A 7 2.22 5.47 -14.09
CA VAL A 7 3.19 4.37 -14.02
C VAL A 7 2.76 3.22 -14.91
N ASN A 8 3.75 2.55 -15.53
CA ASN A 8 3.56 1.23 -16.10
C ASN A 8 3.80 0.20 -15.00
N LEU A 9 2.71 -0.29 -14.39
CA LEU A 9 2.79 -1.21 -13.25
C LEU A 9 3.58 -2.47 -13.58
N ARG A 10 3.43 -3.00 -14.79
CA ARG A 10 4.17 -4.17 -15.25
C ARG A 10 5.66 -3.93 -15.26
N GLU A 11 6.10 -2.81 -15.82
CA GLU A 11 7.53 -2.47 -15.89
C GLU A 11 8.09 -2.22 -14.50
N ALA A 12 7.41 -1.40 -13.68
CA ALA A 12 7.84 -1.10 -12.31
C ALA A 12 7.98 -2.40 -11.49
N PHE A 13 7.01 -3.29 -11.61
CA PHE A 13 7.01 -4.60 -10.98
C PHE A 13 8.15 -5.52 -11.47
N LEU A 14 8.40 -5.59 -12.78
CA LEU A 14 9.51 -6.38 -13.34
C LEU A 14 10.89 -5.87 -12.90
N THR A 15 11.01 -4.57 -12.62
CA THR A 15 12.27 -3.95 -12.18
C THR A 15 12.46 -3.99 -10.66
N ALA A 16 11.46 -4.46 -9.90
CA ALA A 16 11.51 -4.48 -8.46
C ALA A 16 12.61 -5.44 -7.96
N PRO A 17 13.45 -5.01 -7.01
CA PRO A 17 14.45 -5.89 -6.40
C PRO A 17 13.75 -7.02 -5.63
N GLY A 18 14.28 -8.24 -5.76
CA GLY A 18 13.73 -9.42 -5.07
C GLY A 18 12.72 -10.23 -5.88
N PHE A 19 12.64 -10.00 -7.20
CA PHE A 19 11.74 -10.71 -8.11
C PHE A 19 12.49 -11.81 -8.89
N TRP A 20 12.30 -13.07 -8.52
CA TRP A 20 13.16 -14.17 -9.01
C TRP A 20 12.43 -15.21 -9.86
N GLU A 21 11.10 -15.38 -9.72
CA GLU A 21 10.38 -16.52 -10.33
C GLU A 21 9.34 -16.17 -11.42
N SER A 22 8.94 -14.91 -11.55
CA SER A 22 7.85 -14.56 -12.47
C SER A 22 8.35 -14.31 -13.89
N CYS A 23 7.90 -15.17 -14.80
CA CYS A 23 8.01 -14.95 -16.24
C CYS A 23 6.67 -14.44 -16.77
N LEU A 24 6.53 -13.11 -16.95
CA LEU A 24 5.30 -12.51 -17.44
C LEU A 24 4.97 -12.97 -18.87
N ASN A 25 4.20 -14.04 -19.00
CA ASN A 25 3.60 -14.44 -20.26
C ASN A 25 2.16 -13.88 -20.34
N PRO A 26 1.93 -12.80 -21.09
CA PRO A 26 0.63 -12.13 -21.15
C PRO A 26 -0.49 -13.01 -21.73
N LYS A 27 -0.15 -14.15 -22.37
CA LYS A 27 -1.12 -15.03 -23.03
C LYS A 27 -1.85 -16.01 -22.08
N LEU A 28 -1.50 -16.04 -20.79
CA LEU A 28 -2.02 -17.06 -19.86
C LEU A 28 -3.23 -16.61 -19.02
N GLY A 29 -3.81 -15.44 -19.30
CA GLY A 29 -4.98 -14.93 -18.56
C GLY A 29 -4.64 -14.49 -17.14
N ASN A 30 -3.46 -13.88 -17.00
CA ASN A 30 -2.99 -13.26 -15.76
C ASN A 30 -3.91 -12.10 -15.38
N TRP A 31 -3.93 -11.73 -14.10
CA TRP A 31 -4.71 -10.61 -13.63
C TRP A 31 -3.99 -9.91 -12.49
N CYS A 32 -4.33 -8.65 -12.29
CA CYS A 32 -3.88 -7.85 -11.17
C CYS A 32 -5.07 -7.21 -10.49
N LYS A 33 -4.98 -7.05 -9.16
CA LYS A 33 -6.03 -6.50 -8.33
C LYS A 33 -5.41 -5.52 -7.34
N LEU A 34 -6.00 -4.34 -7.17
CA LEU A 34 -5.73 -3.46 -6.04
C LEU A 34 -6.40 -4.09 -4.81
N VAL A 35 -5.64 -4.29 -3.75
CA VAL A 35 -6.12 -4.88 -2.51
C VAL A 35 -6.52 -3.75 -1.57
N GLU A 36 -7.81 -3.70 -1.20
CA GLU A 36 -8.36 -2.69 -0.31
C GLU A 36 -8.71 -3.24 1.07
N GLY A 37 -8.86 -4.57 1.19
CA GLY A 37 -9.28 -5.21 2.43
C GLY A 37 -9.41 -6.72 2.30
N ILE A 38 -9.89 -7.34 3.38
CA ILE A 38 -10.24 -8.76 3.44
C ILE A 38 -11.66 -8.92 3.96
N ASP A 39 -12.50 -9.60 3.19
CA ASP A 39 -13.80 -10.11 3.61
C ASP A 39 -13.68 -11.57 4.04
N ARG A 40 -13.72 -11.81 5.36
CA ARG A 40 -13.65 -13.16 5.94
C ARG A 40 -14.95 -13.96 5.82
N SER A 41 -16.03 -13.38 5.28
CA SER A 41 -17.25 -14.13 4.95
C SER A 41 -17.05 -15.06 3.76
N GLN A 42 -16.05 -14.78 2.92
CA GLN A 42 -15.61 -15.59 1.80
C GLN A 42 -14.28 -16.28 2.13
N THR A 43 -14.01 -17.42 1.48
CA THR A 43 -12.75 -18.17 1.64
C THR A 43 -11.98 -18.35 0.34
N ASP A 44 -12.49 -17.81 -0.76
CA ASP A 44 -11.90 -17.88 -2.08
C ASP A 44 -11.34 -16.52 -2.51
N GLY A 45 -11.07 -16.34 -3.81
CA GLY A 45 -10.52 -15.09 -4.33
C GLY A 45 -11.38 -13.85 -4.12
N TYR A 46 -12.67 -14.00 -3.78
CA TYR A 46 -13.54 -12.87 -3.44
C TYR A 46 -13.29 -12.35 -2.02
N SER A 47 -12.63 -13.12 -1.15
CA SER A 47 -12.22 -12.66 0.18
C SER A 47 -11.21 -11.53 0.14
N ILE A 48 -10.49 -11.33 -0.96
CA ILE A 48 -9.54 -10.22 -1.13
C ILE A 48 -10.31 -9.09 -1.82
N GLU A 49 -10.57 -7.98 -1.13
CA GLU A 49 -11.41 -6.90 -1.64
C GLU A 49 -10.63 -5.93 -2.55
N GLY A 50 -11.37 -5.23 -3.41
CA GLY A 50 -10.85 -4.16 -4.27
C GLY A 50 -11.04 -4.39 -5.78
N PRO A 51 -10.66 -3.42 -6.63
CA PRO A 51 -10.89 -3.48 -8.06
C PRO A 51 -9.78 -4.24 -8.82
N PHE A 52 -10.16 -4.88 -9.94
CA PHE A 52 -9.19 -5.41 -10.90
C PHE A 52 -8.53 -4.27 -11.69
N VAL A 53 -7.24 -4.42 -11.97
CA VAL A 53 -6.45 -3.48 -12.76
C VAL A 53 -6.47 -3.91 -14.23
N SER A 54 -7.06 -3.09 -15.10
CA SER A 54 -7.22 -3.39 -16.53
C SER A 54 -6.00 -3.02 -17.38
N GLN A 55 -5.20 -2.03 -16.96
CA GLN A 55 -4.09 -1.44 -17.71
C GLN A 55 -2.75 -1.66 -17.01
N ILE A 56 -2.45 -2.90 -16.63
CA ILE A 56 -1.17 -3.21 -15.95
C ILE A 56 0.04 -3.05 -16.88
N ASP A 57 -0.12 -3.34 -18.17
CA ASP A 57 0.93 -3.35 -19.19
C ASP A 57 1.13 -2.02 -19.92
N GLN A 58 0.40 -0.98 -19.51
CA GLN A 58 0.42 0.35 -20.09
C GLN A 58 0.74 1.38 -19.00
N SER A 59 1.33 2.51 -19.41
CA SER A 59 1.43 3.66 -18.53
C SER A 59 0.05 4.24 -18.29
N ALA A 60 -0.45 4.09 -17.07
CA ALA A 60 -1.77 4.56 -16.66
C ALA A 60 -1.69 5.23 -15.29
N LEU A 61 -2.73 6.00 -14.93
CA LEU A 61 -2.87 6.55 -13.59
C LEU A 61 -3.22 5.43 -12.62
N GLN A 62 -2.36 5.20 -11.65
CA GLN A 62 -2.48 4.15 -10.64
C GLN A 62 -2.41 4.76 -9.24
N VAL A 63 -3.06 4.12 -8.27
CA VAL A 63 -3.10 4.61 -6.90
C VAL A 63 -2.02 3.88 -6.09
N PRO A 64 -1.09 4.58 -5.41
CA PRO A 64 -0.15 3.93 -4.51
C PRO A 64 -0.87 3.07 -3.47
N GLY A 65 -0.38 1.87 -3.21
CA GLY A 65 -1.07 0.90 -2.37
C GLY A 65 -0.64 -0.55 -2.59
N LEU A 66 -1.42 -1.47 -2.03
CA LEU A 66 -1.16 -2.90 -2.09
C LEU A 66 -1.81 -3.53 -3.33
N TYR A 67 -1.04 -4.31 -4.08
CA TYR A 67 -1.50 -4.98 -5.27
C TYR A 67 -1.19 -6.47 -5.21
N LEU A 68 -2.10 -7.27 -5.78
CA LEU A 68 -1.95 -8.70 -5.97
C LEU A 68 -1.89 -8.99 -7.46
N TYR A 69 -0.78 -9.57 -7.91
CA TYR A 69 -0.63 -10.09 -9.26
C TYR A 69 -0.72 -11.61 -9.26
N CYS A 70 -1.57 -12.16 -10.12
CA CYS A 70 -1.68 -13.60 -10.34
C CYS A 70 -1.17 -13.95 -11.73
N GLN A 71 -0.08 -14.71 -11.78
CA GLN A 71 0.38 -15.38 -12.97
C GLN A 71 -0.18 -16.80 -13.02
N LYS A 72 -0.91 -17.12 -14.10
CA LYS A 72 -1.39 -18.48 -14.33
C LYS A 72 -0.28 -19.30 -15.01
N GLY A 73 0.06 -20.44 -14.43
CA GLY A 73 0.96 -21.42 -15.06
C GLY A 73 0.27 -22.20 -16.16
N ARG A 74 1.07 -22.95 -16.93
CA ARG A 74 0.54 -23.90 -17.93
C ARG A 74 -0.14 -25.06 -17.21
N ARG A 75 -1.36 -25.39 -17.65
CA ARG A 75 -2.09 -26.56 -17.16
C ARG A 75 -1.29 -27.83 -17.44
N LYS A 76 -0.84 -28.54 -16.40
CA LYS A 76 -0.15 -29.84 -16.55
C LYS A 76 -0.92 -30.87 -15.74
N ARG A 77 -1.47 -31.89 -16.41
CA ARG A 77 -2.18 -33.03 -15.79
C ARG A 77 -3.25 -32.62 -14.75
N GLY A 78 -4.08 -31.62 -15.06
CA GLY A 78 -5.25 -31.25 -14.25
C GLY A 78 -5.04 -30.10 -13.27
N ASN A 79 -3.80 -29.86 -12.80
CA ASN A 79 -3.47 -28.72 -11.94
C ASN A 79 -2.83 -27.57 -12.74
N CYS A 80 -3.22 -26.34 -12.41
CA CYS A 80 -2.57 -25.13 -12.88
C CYS A 80 -1.87 -24.49 -11.68
N ASP A 81 -0.55 -24.63 -11.60
CA ASP A 81 0.22 -23.86 -10.63
C ASP A 81 0.04 -22.38 -10.94
N ARG A 82 -0.29 -21.59 -9.93
CA ARG A 82 -0.37 -20.13 -10.03
C ARG A 82 0.72 -19.54 -9.17
N LEU A 83 1.31 -18.45 -9.64
CA LEU A 83 2.20 -17.62 -8.85
C LEU A 83 1.45 -16.36 -8.48
N TYR A 84 1.24 -16.17 -7.18
CA TYR A 84 0.68 -14.97 -6.59
C TYR A 84 1.81 -14.13 -6.04
N THR A 85 1.91 -12.89 -6.51
CA THR A 85 2.88 -11.92 -6.01
C THR A 85 2.14 -10.74 -5.41
N LEU A 86 2.37 -10.50 -4.13
CA LEU A 86 1.87 -9.36 -3.39
C LEU A 86 2.94 -8.27 -3.36
N PHE A 87 2.61 -7.06 -3.78
CA PHE A 87 3.56 -5.96 -3.87
C PHE A 87 2.93 -4.61 -3.53
N VAL A 88 3.75 -3.66 -3.09
CA VAL A 88 3.37 -2.27 -2.86
C VAL A 88 3.81 -1.42 -4.04
N LEU A 89 2.90 -0.60 -4.57
CA LEU A 89 3.25 0.55 -5.39
C LEU A 89 3.45 1.75 -4.46
N GLU A 90 4.67 2.25 -4.39
CA GLU A 90 5.01 3.41 -3.58
C GLU A 90 4.64 4.72 -4.31
N PRO A 91 4.46 5.85 -3.60
CA PRO A 91 4.10 7.13 -4.21
C PRO A 91 5.11 7.67 -5.24
N ASP A 92 6.35 7.20 -5.20
CA ASP A 92 7.40 7.55 -6.17
C ASP A 92 7.36 6.69 -7.46
N GLY A 93 6.41 5.75 -7.54
CA GLY A 93 6.27 4.83 -8.67
C GLY A 93 7.15 3.59 -8.58
N THR A 94 7.95 3.45 -7.52
CA THR A 94 8.71 2.23 -7.28
C THR A 94 7.81 1.12 -6.74
N VAL A 95 8.24 -0.13 -6.98
CA VAL A 95 7.52 -1.30 -6.52
C VAL A 95 8.38 -2.09 -5.54
N LYS A 96 7.74 -2.52 -4.44
CA LYS A 96 8.33 -3.40 -3.44
C LYS A 96 7.53 -4.68 -3.33
N VAL A 97 8.16 -5.82 -3.63
CA VAL A 97 7.55 -7.13 -3.41
C VAL A 97 7.52 -7.45 -1.91
N ILE A 98 6.34 -7.85 -1.42
CA ILE A 98 6.13 -8.26 -0.01
C ILE A 98 6.15 -9.78 0.11
N HIS A 99 5.50 -10.47 -0.82
CA HIS A 99 5.30 -11.92 -0.72
C HIS A 99 5.14 -12.55 -2.10
N GLU A 100 5.73 -13.73 -2.29
CA GLU A 100 5.51 -14.58 -3.46
C GLU A 100 5.09 -15.97 -3.01
N MET A 101 4.03 -16.48 -3.63
CA MET A 101 3.47 -17.79 -3.32
C MET A 101 3.09 -18.52 -4.59
N LYS A 102 3.76 -19.65 -4.84
CA LYS A 102 3.40 -20.57 -5.91
C LYS A 102 2.55 -21.70 -5.36
N THR A 103 1.32 -21.82 -5.82
CA THR A 103 0.40 -22.84 -5.33
C THR A 103 -0.61 -23.27 -6.39
N ALA A 104 -1.04 -24.53 -6.31
CA ALA A 104 -2.22 -25.05 -7.01
C ALA A 104 -3.42 -25.24 -6.06
N SER A 105 -3.25 -24.84 -4.78
CA SER A 105 -4.26 -24.93 -3.73
C SER A 105 -5.52 -24.14 -4.10
N ARG A 106 -6.67 -24.63 -3.63
CA ARG A 106 -7.93 -23.87 -3.69
C ARG A 106 -8.00 -22.79 -2.62
N ASP A 107 -7.25 -22.96 -1.53
CA ASP A 107 -7.25 -22.09 -0.35
C ASP A 107 -6.21 -20.96 -0.44
N TRP A 108 -5.68 -20.73 -1.65
CA TRP A 108 -4.65 -19.71 -1.93
C TRP A 108 -5.03 -18.31 -1.43
N ALA A 109 -6.32 -17.97 -1.39
CA ALA A 109 -6.76 -16.65 -0.95
C ALA A 109 -6.58 -16.49 0.57
N ILE A 110 -6.93 -17.52 1.35
CA ILE A 110 -6.72 -17.54 2.81
C ILE A 110 -5.23 -17.52 3.14
N GLU A 111 -4.41 -18.26 2.39
CA GLU A 111 -2.95 -18.27 2.55
C GLU A 111 -2.33 -16.85 2.39
N LEU A 112 -2.98 -15.97 1.63
CA LEU A 112 -2.57 -14.58 1.44
C LEU A 112 -3.12 -13.60 2.50
N TRP A 113 -4.05 -14.00 3.37
CA TRP A 113 -4.58 -13.09 4.40
C TRP A 113 -3.50 -12.59 5.36
N PRO A 114 -2.62 -13.44 5.94
CA PRO A 114 -1.61 -12.96 6.89
C PRO A 114 -0.70 -11.85 6.33
N PRO A 115 -0.10 -11.95 5.12
CA PRO A 115 0.73 -10.87 4.59
C PRO A 115 -0.07 -9.61 4.21
N ILE A 116 -1.33 -9.75 3.79
CA ILE A 116 -2.21 -8.60 3.51
C ILE A 116 -2.56 -7.86 4.81
N GLU A 117 -2.94 -8.58 5.86
CA GLU A 117 -3.24 -8.01 7.17
C GLU A 117 -2.01 -7.34 7.79
N ALA A 118 -0.84 -7.97 7.67
CA ALA A 118 0.42 -7.38 8.13
C ALA A 118 0.68 -6.02 7.46
N TYR A 119 0.41 -5.89 6.15
CA TYR A 119 0.52 -4.62 5.46
C TYR A 119 -0.43 -3.56 6.04
N PHE A 120 -1.73 -3.83 6.12
CA PHE A 120 -2.70 -2.85 6.60
C PHE A 120 -2.50 -2.46 8.07
N ASN A 121 -2.10 -3.43 8.91
CA ASN A 121 -1.75 -3.16 10.30
C ASN A 121 -0.53 -2.24 10.39
N SER A 122 0.50 -2.47 9.56
CA SER A 122 1.69 -1.59 9.53
C SER A 122 1.36 -0.16 9.09
N GLN A 123 0.47 0.01 8.12
CA GLN A 123 0.00 1.34 7.67
C GLN A 123 -0.76 2.06 8.78
N THR A 124 -1.67 1.35 9.46
CA THR A 124 -2.46 1.90 10.57
C THR A 124 -1.57 2.37 11.71
N GLN A 125 -0.58 1.57 12.10
CA GLN A 125 0.40 1.93 13.12
C GLN A 125 1.25 3.14 12.73
N SER A 126 1.66 3.24 11.46
CA SER A 126 2.41 4.38 10.92
C SER A 126 1.60 5.67 11.00
N VAL A 127 0.33 5.63 10.58
CA VAL A 127 -0.59 6.78 10.63
C VAL A 127 -0.82 7.22 12.08
N GLU A 128 -1.09 6.29 12.99
CA GLU A 128 -1.32 6.63 14.41
C GLU A 128 -0.06 7.24 15.04
N LYS A 129 1.12 6.70 14.74
CA LYS A 129 2.39 7.28 15.19
C LYS A 129 2.56 8.71 14.68
N ARG A 130 2.26 8.97 13.40
CA ARG A 130 2.35 10.33 12.83
C ARG A 130 1.33 11.28 13.48
N ARG A 131 0.12 10.80 13.74
CA ARG A 131 -0.92 11.55 14.45
C ARG A 131 -0.45 11.98 15.84
N GLN A 132 0.15 11.07 16.61
CA GLN A 132 0.68 11.37 17.94
C GLN A 132 1.81 12.41 17.90
N GLN A 133 2.71 12.30 16.91
CA GLN A 133 3.76 13.30 16.71
C GLN A 133 3.19 14.69 16.43
N LEU A 134 2.18 14.80 15.56
CA LEU A 134 1.55 16.09 15.24
C LEU A 134 0.83 16.69 16.45
N LEU A 135 0.18 15.87 17.29
CA LEU A 135 -0.45 16.36 18.51
C LEU A 135 0.58 16.92 19.51
N ALA A 136 1.70 16.23 19.71
CA ALA A 136 2.78 16.70 20.56
C ALA A 136 3.42 18.01 20.03
N GLU A 137 3.55 18.13 18.71
CA GLU A 137 4.04 19.35 18.07
C GLU A 137 3.07 20.54 18.27
N ILE A 138 1.76 20.32 18.11
CA ILE A 138 0.73 21.32 18.37
C ILE A 138 0.82 21.81 19.82
N GLU A 139 0.88 20.90 20.80
CA GLU A 139 1.00 21.25 22.22
C GLU A 139 2.25 22.10 22.50
N SER A 140 3.39 21.75 21.91
CA SER A 140 4.63 22.53 22.03
C SER A 140 4.50 23.93 21.44
N LEU A 141 3.88 24.06 20.27
CA LEU A 141 3.66 25.34 19.60
C LEU A 141 2.67 26.22 20.37
N GLU A 142 1.61 25.66 20.93
CA GLU A 142 0.66 26.37 21.78
C GLU A 142 1.33 26.92 23.04
N PHE A 143 2.20 26.14 23.67
CA PHE A 143 2.99 26.60 24.81
C PHE A 143 3.90 27.77 24.43
N GLN A 144 4.65 27.65 23.33
CA GLN A 144 5.51 28.73 22.84
C GLN A 144 4.70 30.00 22.54
N LEU A 145 3.55 29.86 21.89
CA LEU A 145 2.67 30.97 21.55
C LEU A 145 2.13 31.67 22.81
N SER A 146 1.78 30.92 23.85
CA SER A 146 1.37 31.45 25.15
C SER A 146 2.50 32.26 25.83
N GLN A 147 3.74 31.74 25.79
CA GLN A 147 4.91 32.46 26.30
C GLN A 147 5.13 33.77 25.54
N ARG A 148 5.10 33.75 24.21
CA ARG A 148 5.28 34.95 23.37
C ARG A 148 4.18 35.99 23.60
N ARG A 149 2.94 35.56 23.79
CA ARG A 149 1.83 36.46 24.14
C ARG A 149 2.06 37.14 25.49
N SER A 150 2.59 36.39 26.47
CA SER A 150 2.93 36.95 27.79
C SER A 150 4.08 37.95 27.70
N GLU A 151 5.13 37.64 26.93
CA GLU A 151 6.25 38.55 26.64
C GLU A 151 5.77 39.86 25.99
N LEU A 152 4.91 39.76 24.98
CA LEU A 152 4.36 40.91 24.26
C LEU A 152 3.52 41.80 25.18
N LEU A 153 2.64 41.20 25.99
CA LEU A 153 1.83 41.95 26.96
C LEU A 153 2.70 42.70 27.97
N ALA A 154 3.76 42.06 28.48
CA ALA A 154 4.70 42.71 29.38
C ALA A 154 5.40 43.94 28.74
N LEU A 155 5.74 43.86 27.46
CA LEU A 155 6.32 44.98 26.71
C LEU A 155 5.31 46.11 26.48
N GLU A 156 4.07 45.78 26.08
CA GLU A 156 3.00 46.77 25.91
C GLU A 156 2.71 47.52 27.22
N THR A 157 2.63 46.80 28.34
CA THR A 157 2.34 47.41 29.65
C THR A 157 3.46 48.35 30.11
N ASN A 158 4.71 48.12 29.70
CA ASN A 158 5.84 48.99 30.01
C ASN A 158 5.92 50.22 29.10
N TYR A 159 5.28 50.21 27.92
CA TYR A 159 5.31 51.31 26.95
C TYR A 159 4.27 52.38 27.25
N ASP A 160 3.13 52.03 27.87
CA ASP A 160 2.07 52.97 28.27
C ASP A 160 2.36 53.74 29.57
N GLY A 161 3.55 53.55 30.17
CA GLY A 161 3.97 54.13 31.45
C GLY A 161 4.99 55.27 31.37
N GLU A 162 5.47 55.64 30.17
CA GLU A 162 6.32 56.82 29.90
C GLU A 162 5.53 57.96 29.24
#